data_AF-R9IZS6-F1
#
_entry.id   AF-R9IZS6-F1
#
_cell.length_a   1.000
_cell.length_b   1.000
_cell.length_c   1.000
_cell.angle_alpha   90.00
_cell.angle_beta   90.00
_cell.angle_gamma   90.00
#
_symmetry.space_group_name_H-M   'P 1'
#
loop_
_entity.id
_entity.type
_entity.pdbx_description
1 polymer ?
#
loop_
_entity_poly.entity_id
_entity_poly.type
_entity_poly.pdbx_seq_one_letter_code
_entity_poly.pdbx_strand_id
1 'polypeptide(L)'
;MTQMSENEKNYLEHEKNYLEIEQDLRKRYRKNLWCRFTKAIREYELVQEGDCIAVCISGGKDSMLMAKLFQELKRHNKFEFDVKFLVMDPGYKAENRQLIELNAKRLNIPLDIFESDIFESVFQIENSPCYLCARMRRGHLYSRAKELGCNKIALGHHYDDVIETILMGMLYGAQVQTMMPKLHSTNFEGMELIRPMYLIREEHIEAWRDYNNLHFLQCACKFTENSAFHGDLENTSKRREIKQLIRQLRKINPFVENNIFKSVENVNLSTVIAYKQEGVRRHFLDAYALPACRTTPNEPQKKRIQTDVLKTTSSQAKEKLLILKRHLQELGSVAVAFSGGVDSTFLLKAAREALGSRVVAVTAKSCVFPKHEWAEAEAFCQKEQIPLYSFEAEVLAVDGFTDNPPDRCYRCKKALFEEILRIARTHGIAHVIEGSNMDDLGDYRPGMQAIAELGIKSPLREAGLYKQEIRELSREYGLPTWEKPSYACLASRFVYGETITKEKLRMVEQAEQFLMKKGFRQMRVRLHGTLARIEVPAEDFEGIMQEETRAEIIAAFTEYGFSYVTFDLQGYRTGSMNQTIEDKKYEAKHGTVFKDSSPCGDRGC
;
A
#
# COMPACT_ATOMS: atom_id res chain seq x y z
N MET A 1 -32.13 -48.41 -3.76
CA MET A 1 -31.04 -47.78 -4.54
C MET A 1 -31.66 -46.70 -5.40
N THR A 2 -31.76 -45.49 -4.89
CA THR A 2 -32.39 -44.35 -5.58
C THR A 2 -31.44 -43.89 -6.67
N GLN A 3 -31.90 -43.92 -7.93
CA GLN A 3 -31.10 -43.49 -9.08
C GLN A 3 -30.87 -41.98 -8.99
N MET A 4 -29.61 -41.57 -8.81
CA MET A 4 -29.18 -40.17 -8.91
C MET A 4 -29.37 -39.66 -10.33
N SER A 5 -29.81 -38.41 -10.47
CA SER A 5 -30.09 -37.78 -11.76
C SER A 5 -28.80 -37.54 -12.58
N GLU A 6 -28.89 -37.51 -13.92
CA GLU A 6 -27.74 -37.24 -14.81
C GLU A 6 -27.08 -35.87 -14.56
N ASN A 7 -27.82 -34.89 -14.05
CA ASN A 7 -27.27 -33.59 -13.65
C ASN A 7 -26.41 -33.69 -12.37
N GLU A 8 -26.76 -34.56 -11.41
CA GLU A 8 -25.95 -34.80 -10.21
C GLU A 8 -24.67 -35.60 -10.53
N LYS A 9 -24.72 -36.47 -11.55
CA LYS A 9 -23.53 -37.18 -12.05
C LYS A 9 -22.54 -36.24 -12.75
N ASN A 10 -23.03 -35.31 -13.57
CA ASN A 10 -22.18 -34.29 -14.22
C ASN A 10 -21.55 -33.29 -13.22
N TYR A 11 -22.20 -33.01 -12.09
CA TYR A 11 -21.63 -32.15 -11.03
C TYR A 11 -20.47 -32.80 -10.28
N LEU A 12 -20.46 -34.13 -10.15
CA LEU A 12 -19.42 -34.90 -9.44
C LEU A 12 -18.21 -35.23 -10.33
N GLU A 13 -18.34 -35.21 -11.66
CA GLU A 13 -17.26 -35.54 -12.61
C GLU A 13 -16.21 -34.42 -12.81
N HIS A 14 -16.45 -33.21 -12.30
CA HIS A 14 -15.57 -32.04 -12.44
C HIS A 14 -15.14 -31.43 -11.09
N GLU A 15 -15.09 -32.21 -10.02
CA GLU A 15 -14.53 -31.72 -8.75
C GLU A 15 -13.01 -31.79 -8.74
N LYS A 16 -12.37 -30.64 -8.50
CA LYS A 16 -10.91 -30.56 -8.34
C LYS A 16 -10.41 -31.41 -7.19
N ASN A 17 -9.31 -32.12 -7.42
CA ASN A 17 -8.59 -32.85 -6.36
C ASN A 17 -7.80 -31.86 -5.47
N TYR A 18 -7.45 -32.26 -4.23
CA TYR A 18 -6.69 -31.45 -3.28
C TYR A 18 -5.37 -30.93 -3.85
N LEU A 19 -4.70 -31.71 -4.71
CA LEU A 19 -3.45 -31.29 -5.37
C LEU A 19 -3.67 -30.11 -6.31
N GLU A 20 -4.79 -30.06 -7.01
CA GLU A 20 -5.15 -28.96 -7.91
C GLU A 20 -5.52 -27.71 -7.10
N ILE A 21 -6.27 -27.89 -6.01
CA ILE A 21 -6.58 -26.81 -5.05
C ILE A 21 -5.29 -26.21 -4.45
N GLU A 22 -4.30 -27.05 -4.12
CA GLU A 22 -2.97 -26.59 -3.67
C GLU A 22 -2.16 -25.92 -4.80
N GLN A 23 -2.28 -26.37 -6.04
CA GLN A 23 -1.68 -25.69 -7.19
C GLN A 23 -2.28 -24.29 -7.38
N ASP A 24 -3.57 -24.11 -7.14
CA ASP A 24 -4.22 -22.81 -7.25
C ASP A 24 -3.67 -21.81 -6.24
N LEU A 25 -3.31 -22.24 -5.03
CA LEU A 25 -2.60 -21.39 -4.05
C LEU A 25 -1.25 -20.90 -4.59
N ARG A 26 -0.55 -21.73 -5.35
CA ARG A 26 0.77 -21.42 -5.94
C ARG A 26 0.71 -20.66 -7.26
N LYS A 27 -0.39 -20.77 -8.01
CA LYS A 27 -0.57 -20.12 -9.32
C LYS A 27 -1.56 -18.97 -9.21
N ARG A 28 -2.87 -19.27 -9.24
CA ARG A 28 -3.95 -18.29 -9.33
C ARG A 28 -4.00 -17.33 -8.14
N TYR A 29 -3.89 -17.87 -6.93
CA TYR A 29 -3.96 -17.13 -5.67
C TYR A 29 -2.58 -16.83 -5.07
N ARG A 30 -1.51 -16.97 -5.86
CA ARG A 30 -0.14 -16.75 -5.40
C ARG A 30 0.06 -15.38 -4.77
N LYS A 31 -0.31 -14.32 -5.49
CA LYS A 31 -0.09 -12.94 -5.05
C LYS A 31 -0.93 -12.56 -3.83
N ASN A 32 -2.18 -13.03 -3.80
CA ASN A 32 -3.21 -12.53 -2.91
C ASN A 32 -3.38 -13.35 -1.63
N LEU A 33 -3.08 -14.66 -1.68
CA LEU A 33 -3.11 -15.55 -0.51
C LEU A 33 -1.69 -15.94 -0.09
N TRP A 34 -0.99 -16.71 -0.93
CA TRP A 34 0.29 -17.31 -0.55
C TRP A 34 1.39 -16.29 -0.20
N CYS A 35 1.61 -15.28 -1.05
CA CYS A 35 2.60 -14.23 -0.79
C CYS A 35 2.22 -13.37 0.41
N ARG A 36 0.93 -13.16 0.68
CA ARG A 36 0.45 -12.39 1.85
C ARG A 36 0.64 -13.18 3.15
N PHE A 37 0.30 -14.47 3.13
CA PHE A 37 0.54 -15.40 4.23
C PHE A 37 2.02 -15.50 4.59
N THR A 38 2.87 -15.79 3.61
CA THR A 38 4.33 -15.88 3.83
C THR A 38 4.95 -14.55 4.24
N LYS A 39 4.43 -13.41 3.73
CA LYS A 39 4.82 -12.08 4.20
C LYS A 39 4.47 -11.90 5.68
N ALA A 40 3.24 -12.22 6.10
CA ALA A 40 2.83 -12.10 7.50
C ALA A 40 3.66 -12.98 8.44
N ILE A 41 3.96 -14.21 8.02
CA ILE A 41 4.84 -15.11 8.79
C ILE A 41 6.21 -14.50 9.04
N ARG A 42 6.83 -13.91 8.01
CA ARG A 42 8.15 -13.30 8.12
C ARG A 42 8.12 -11.97 8.88
N GLU A 43 7.16 -11.11 8.57
CA GLU A 43 7.08 -9.74 9.10
C GLU A 43 6.77 -9.71 10.60
N TYR A 44 5.97 -10.67 11.08
CA TYR A 44 5.58 -10.77 12.49
C TYR A 44 6.19 -11.98 13.21
N GLU A 45 7.18 -12.64 12.59
CA GLU A 45 7.91 -13.79 13.16
C GLU A 45 6.96 -14.88 13.73
N LEU A 46 5.91 -15.20 12.98
CA LEU A 46 4.82 -16.06 13.46
C LEU A 46 5.26 -17.53 13.55
N VAL A 47 6.18 -17.95 12.69
CA VAL A 47 6.66 -19.33 12.59
C VAL A 47 8.19 -19.30 12.52
N GLN A 48 8.81 -20.08 13.40
CA GLN A 48 10.24 -20.19 13.63
C GLN A 48 10.67 -21.66 13.61
N GLU A 49 11.97 -21.90 13.48
CA GLU A 49 12.53 -23.24 13.49
C GLU A 49 12.31 -23.93 14.84
N GLY A 50 11.88 -25.21 14.81
CA GLY A 50 11.55 -26.01 15.98
C GLY A 50 10.13 -25.79 16.54
N ASP A 51 9.32 -24.91 15.95
CA ASP A 51 7.94 -24.71 16.40
C ASP A 51 7.08 -25.96 16.17
N CYS A 52 6.15 -26.22 17.10
CA CYS A 52 5.02 -27.12 16.89
C CYS A 52 3.72 -26.32 17.00
N ILE A 53 2.97 -26.22 15.91
CA ILE A 53 1.85 -25.29 15.76
C ILE A 53 0.53 -26.06 15.71
N ALA A 54 -0.38 -25.74 16.63
CA ALA A 54 -1.77 -26.16 16.58
C ALA A 54 -2.57 -25.22 15.67
N VAL A 55 -3.01 -25.70 14.51
CA VAL A 55 -3.91 -24.99 13.59
C VAL A 55 -5.35 -25.31 13.97
N CYS A 56 -6.07 -24.34 14.53
CA CYS A 56 -7.44 -24.55 14.97
C CYS A 56 -8.44 -24.43 13.82
N ILE A 57 -9.22 -25.48 13.59
CA ILE A 57 -10.21 -25.56 12.51
C ILE A 57 -11.62 -25.43 13.09
N SER A 58 -12.32 -24.38 12.67
CA SER A 58 -13.71 -24.12 13.08
C SER A 58 -14.73 -24.72 12.11
N GLY A 59 -14.28 -25.22 10.95
CA GLY A 59 -15.14 -25.67 9.86
C GLY A 59 -15.51 -24.58 8.86
N GLY A 60 -15.17 -23.32 9.15
CA GLY A 60 -15.39 -22.19 8.25
C GLY A 60 -14.28 -22.03 7.20
N LYS A 61 -14.58 -21.23 6.18
CA LYS A 61 -13.71 -20.95 5.02
C LYS A 61 -12.30 -20.50 5.41
N ASP A 62 -12.20 -19.65 6.43
CA ASP A 62 -10.95 -19.01 6.83
C ASP A 62 -10.01 -20.03 7.48
N SER A 63 -10.54 -20.85 8.41
CA SER A 63 -9.76 -21.87 9.10
C SER A 63 -9.30 -23.02 8.18
N MET A 64 -10.14 -23.40 7.20
CA MET A 64 -9.80 -24.41 6.21
C MET A 64 -8.73 -23.93 5.22
N LEU A 65 -8.83 -22.67 4.77
CA LEU A 65 -7.77 -22.06 3.96
C LEU A 65 -6.45 -21.95 4.74
N MET A 66 -6.50 -21.51 6.00
CA MET A 66 -5.31 -21.45 6.87
C MET A 66 -4.61 -22.81 6.95
N ALA A 67 -5.37 -23.89 7.11
CA ALA A 67 -4.83 -25.23 7.14
C ALA A 67 -4.08 -25.59 5.84
N LYS A 68 -4.66 -25.29 4.67
CA LYS A 68 -3.99 -25.50 3.38
C LYS A 68 -2.74 -24.65 3.21
N LEU A 69 -2.74 -23.41 3.69
CA LEU A 69 -1.56 -22.53 3.65
C LEU A 69 -0.42 -23.10 4.51
N PHE A 70 -0.72 -23.68 5.68
CA PHE A 70 0.30 -24.38 6.49
C PHE A 70 0.79 -25.67 5.85
N GLN A 71 -0.08 -26.44 5.21
CA GLN A 71 0.36 -27.62 4.44
C GLN A 71 1.30 -27.23 3.29
N GLU A 72 1.00 -26.17 2.53
CA GLU A 72 1.96 -25.63 1.54
C GLU A 72 3.27 -25.19 2.18
N LEU A 73 3.21 -24.50 3.33
CA LEU A 73 4.41 -24.05 4.03
C LEU A 73 5.32 -25.19 4.45
N LYS A 74 4.75 -26.26 5.03
CA LYS A 74 5.51 -27.46 5.39
C LYS A 74 6.10 -28.13 4.14
N ARG A 75 5.37 -28.19 3.02
CA ARG A 75 5.88 -28.75 1.75
C ARG A 75 7.07 -27.99 1.17
N HIS A 76 7.12 -26.67 1.35
CA HIS A 76 8.26 -25.87 0.90
C HIS A 76 9.55 -26.15 1.69
N ASN A 77 9.45 -26.76 2.88
CA ASN A 77 10.53 -27.27 3.73
C ASN A 77 11.76 -26.36 3.81
N LYS A 78 11.55 -25.05 3.99
CA LYS A 78 12.64 -24.07 4.10
C LYS A 78 13.35 -24.10 5.46
N PHE A 79 12.66 -24.56 6.49
CA PHE A 79 13.13 -24.73 7.86
C PHE A 79 12.21 -25.75 8.56
N GLU A 80 12.70 -26.38 9.62
CA GLU A 80 11.96 -27.43 10.33
C GLU A 80 10.96 -26.83 11.33
N PHE A 81 9.68 -27.18 11.19
CA PHE A 81 8.61 -26.88 12.14
C PHE A 81 7.45 -27.86 11.93
N ASP A 82 6.70 -28.21 12.96
CA ASP A 82 5.56 -29.13 12.88
C ASP A 82 4.21 -28.44 12.98
N VAL A 83 3.20 -29.08 12.39
CA VAL A 83 1.82 -28.60 12.40
C VAL A 83 0.86 -29.72 12.77
N LYS A 84 -0.11 -29.41 13.64
CA LYS A 84 -1.21 -30.29 14.05
C LYS A 84 -2.52 -29.58 13.76
N PHE A 85 -3.48 -30.24 13.12
CA PHE A 85 -4.76 -29.62 12.76
C PHE A 85 -5.83 -30.06 13.74
N LEU A 86 -6.30 -29.14 14.59
CA LEU A 86 -7.17 -29.46 15.71
C LEU A 86 -8.60 -28.98 15.46
N VAL A 87 -9.57 -29.86 15.65
CA VAL A 87 -10.99 -29.52 15.74
C VAL A 87 -11.46 -29.87 17.13
N MET A 88 -12.02 -28.88 17.81
CA MET A 88 -12.72 -29.12 19.06
C MET A 88 -14.21 -29.19 18.76
N ASP A 89 -14.83 -30.31 19.13
CA ASP A 89 -16.26 -30.54 19.05
C ASP A 89 -16.90 -30.21 20.42
N PRO A 90 -17.54 -29.03 20.59
CA PRO A 90 -18.25 -28.65 21.80
C PRO A 90 -19.63 -29.32 21.95
N GLY A 91 -19.97 -30.27 21.08
CA GLY A 91 -21.30 -30.86 20.93
C GLY A 91 -22.00 -30.38 19.65
N TYR A 92 -21.32 -30.38 18.52
CA TYR A 92 -21.89 -30.06 17.20
C TYR A 92 -23.06 -30.97 16.84
N LYS A 93 -23.96 -30.48 15.98
CA LYS A 93 -24.91 -31.37 15.29
C LYS A 93 -24.12 -32.34 14.42
N ALA A 94 -24.60 -33.57 14.31
CA ALA A 94 -23.94 -34.62 13.52
C ALA A 94 -23.67 -34.16 12.07
N GLU A 95 -24.60 -33.44 11.45
CA GLU A 95 -24.49 -32.85 10.11
C GLU A 95 -23.31 -31.86 10.01
N ASN A 96 -23.14 -30.98 11.00
CA ASN A 96 -22.07 -30.00 11.01
C ASN A 96 -20.70 -30.67 11.18
N ARG A 97 -20.60 -31.69 12.04
CA ARG A 97 -19.38 -32.48 12.20
C ARG A 97 -19.02 -33.21 10.91
N GLN A 98 -20.00 -33.86 10.27
CA GLN A 98 -19.82 -34.55 9.00
C GLN A 98 -19.32 -33.61 7.90
N LEU A 99 -19.83 -32.37 7.83
CA LEU A 99 -19.37 -31.40 6.85
C LEU A 99 -17.91 -30.97 7.07
N ILE A 100 -17.46 -30.85 8.33
CA ILE A 100 -16.05 -30.57 8.66
C ILE A 100 -15.16 -31.72 8.20
N GLU A 101 -15.53 -32.95 8.55
CA GLU A 101 -14.80 -34.17 8.19
C GLU A 101 -14.73 -34.38 6.68
N LEU A 102 -15.85 -34.16 5.97
CA LEU A 102 -15.93 -34.25 4.51
C LEU A 102 -14.99 -33.25 3.83
N ASN A 103 -15.02 -31.98 4.25
CA ASN A 103 -14.14 -30.95 3.71
C ASN A 103 -12.68 -31.25 4.01
N ALA A 104 -12.36 -31.69 5.22
CA ALA A 104 -10.98 -32.03 5.57
C ALA A 104 -10.46 -33.21 4.76
N LYS A 105 -11.30 -34.25 4.54
CA LYS A 105 -10.96 -35.36 3.66
C LYS A 105 -10.73 -34.90 2.22
N ARG A 106 -11.62 -34.05 1.68
CA ARG A 106 -11.50 -33.48 0.33
C ARG A 106 -10.25 -32.62 0.17
N LEU A 107 -9.86 -31.92 1.22
CA LEU A 107 -8.67 -31.06 1.27
C LEU A 107 -7.40 -31.80 1.70
N ASN A 108 -7.48 -33.08 2.03
CA ASN A 108 -6.42 -33.92 2.58
C ASN A 108 -5.75 -33.28 3.83
N ILE A 109 -6.58 -32.81 4.78
CA ILE A 109 -6.15 -32.22 6.05
C ILE A 109 -6.27 -33.30 7.15
N PRO A 110 -5.16 -33.70 7.82
CA PRO A 110 -5.21 -34.70 8.88
C PRO A 110 -5.70 -34.08 10.19
N LEU A 111 -7.01 -34.21 10.46
CA LEU A 111 -7.64 -33.68 11.66
C LEU A 111 -7.37 -34.55 12.89
N ASP A 112 -7.07 -33.89 14.01
CA ASP A 112 -7.24 -34.43 15.37
C ASP A 112 -8.51 -33.78 15.94
N ILE A 113 -9.56 -34.60 16.08
CA ILE A 113 -10.86 -34.18 16.60
C ILE A 113 -10.95 -34.64 18.05
N PHE A 114 -11.31 -33.72 18.95
CA PHE A 114 -11.56 -34.03 20.35
C PHE A 114 -12.86 -33.39 20.82
N GLU A 115 -13.54 -34.07 21.74
CA GLU A 115 -14.88 -33.71 22.22
C GLU A 115 -14.81 -32.93 23.53
N SER A 116 -15.84 -32.11 23.78
CA SER A 116 -16.03 -31.39 25.04
C SER A 116 -17.50 -31.08 25.28
N ASP A 117 -17.91 -31.08 26.55
CA ASP A 117 -19.32 -30.88 26.95
C ASP A 117 -19.67 -29.39 27.17
N ILE A 118 -19.02 -28.48 26.43
CA ILE A 118 -19.16 -27.03 26.63
C ILE A 118 -20.60 -26.58 26.39
N PHE A 119 -21.25 -27.05 25.32
CA PHE A 119 -22.61 -26.60 25.00
C PHE A 119 -23.64 -27.01 26.06
N GLU A 120 -23.51 -28.18 26.67
CA GLU A 120 -24.38 -28.62 27.76
C GLU A 120 -24.11 -27.82 29.04
N SER A 121 -22.84 -27.58 29.35
CA SER A 121 -22.42 -26.83 30.54
C SER A 121 -22.83 -25.35 30.52
N VAL A 122 -22.91 -24.74 29.33
CA VAL A 122 -23.26 -23.33 29.15
C VAL A 122 -24.78 -23.11 29.01
N PHE A 123 -25.54 -24.15 28.66
CA PHE A 123 -27.00 -24.06 28.48
C PHE A 123 -27.75 -23.61 29.75
N GLN A 124 -27.20 -23.87 30.93
CA GLN A 124 -27.81 -23.55 32.23
C GLN A 124 -27.50 -22.14 32.76
N ILE A 125 -26.73 -21.32 32.02
CA ILE A 125 -26.24 -20.02 32.49
C ILE A 125 -27.02 -18.88 31.83
N GLU A 126 -27.74 -18.09 32.64
CA GLU A 126 -28.63 -17.03 32.16
C GLU A 126 -27.90 -15.79 31.60
N ASN A 127 -26.69 -15.48 32.09
CA ASN A 127 -25.96 -14.25 31.72
C ASN A 127 -24.74 -14.53 30.82
N SER A 128 -24.75 -13.92 29.62
CA SER A 128 -23.67 -13.96 28.61
C SER A 128 -23.13 -15.36 28.24
N PRO A 129 -23.98 -16.33 27.91
CA PRO A 129 -23.58 -17.72 27.62
C PRO A 129 -22.55 -17.80 26.47
N CYS A 130 -22.67 -16.96 25.44
CA CYS A 130 -21.77 -17.00 24.31
C CYS A 130 -20.34 -16.52 24.61
N TYR A 131 -20.18 -15.50 25.46
CA TYR A 131 -18.85 -15.06 25.91
C TYR A 131 -18.14 -16.17 26.70
N LEU A 132 -18.87 -16.82 27.61
CA LEU A 132 -18.36 -17.91 28.41
C LEU A 132 -18.01 -19.13 27.52
N CYS A 133 -18.89 -19.48 26.58
CA CYS A 133 -18.64 -20.51 25.58
C CYS A 133 -17.36 -20.22 24.79
N ALA A 134 -17.19 -19.02 24.22
CA ALA A 134 -15.98 -18.65 23.49
C ALA A 134 -14.71 -18.73 24.36
N ARG A 135 -14.81 -18.40 25.65
CA ARG A 135 -13.69 -18.50 26.61
C ARG A 135 -13.34 -19.96 26.93
N MET A 136 -14.34 -20.81 27.20
CA MET A 136 -14.15 -22.25 27.49
C MET A 136 -13.59 -22.99 26.28
N ARG A 137 -14.12 -22.69 25.07
CA ARG A 137 -13.62 -23.24 23.80
C ARG A 137 -12.13 -22.98 23.60
N ARG A 138 -11.67 -21.76 23.92
CA ARG A 138 -10.24 -21.42 23.91
C ARG A 138 -9.48 -22.21 24.97
N GLY A 139 -9.96 -22.30 26.20
CA GLY A 139 -9.29 -23.07 27.26
C GLY A 139 -8.99 -24.53 26.87
N HIS A 140 -9.98 -25.23 26.32
CA HIS A 140 -9.81 -26.62 25.90
C HIS A 140 -8.88 -26.78 24.69
N LEU A 141 -8.98 -25.90 23.69
CA LEU A 141 -8.05 -25.88 22.55
C LEU A 141 -6.60 -25.71 23.01
N TYR A 142 -6.34 -24.85 24.00
CA TYR A 142 -4.99 -24.61 24.50
C TYR A 142 -4.46 -25.78 25.32
N SER A 143 -5.31 -26.42 26.13
CA SER A 143 -4.94 -27.64 26.85
C SER A 143 -4.53 -28.74 25.89
N ARG A 144 -5.38 -29.01 24.88
CA ARG A 144 -5.11 -30.04 23.89
C ARG A 144 -3.86 -29.74 23.06
N ALA A 145 -3.66 -28.49 22.66
CA ALA A 145 -2.45 -28.07 21.96
C ALA A 145 -1.19 -28.34 22.81
N LYS A 146 -1.24 -28.05 24.11
CA LYS A 146 -0.12 -28.31 25.03
C LYS A 146 0.15 -29.81 25.21
N GLU A 147 -0.89 -30.64 25.32
CA GLU A 147 -0.75 -32.12 25.37
C GLU A 147 -0.07 -32.68 24.12
N LEU A 148 -0.32 -32.08 22.96
CA LEU A 148 0.29 -32.44 21.68
C LEU A 148 1.69 -31.86 21.47
N GLY A 149 2.24 -31.19 22.48
CA GLY A 149 3.56 -30.57 22.44
C GLY A 149 3.63 -29.27 21.62
N CYS A 150 2.49 -28.67 21.28
CA CYS A 150 2.49 -27.40 20.54
C CYS A 150 2.90 -26.23 21.45
N ASN A 151 3.72 -25.33 20.92
CA ASN A 151 4.09 -24.06 21.54
C ASN A 151 3.35 -22.86 20.92
N LYS A 152 2.65 -23.05 19.80
CA LYS A 152 1.86 -22.00 19.14
C LYS A 152 0.46 -22.46 18.73
N ILE A 153 -0.49 -21.54 18.73
CA ILE A 153 -1.86 -21.73 18.28
C ILE A 153 -2.18 -20.74 17.16
N ALA A 154 -2.49 -21.26 15.97
CA ALA A 154 -2.88 -20.47 14.82
C ALA A 154 -4.40 -20.31 14.71
N LEU A 155 -4.85 -19.07 14.58
CA LEU A 155 -6.25 -18.72 14.37
C LEU A 155 -6.46 -18.01 13.02
N GLY A 156 -7.55 -18.33 12.33
CA GLY A 156 -7.87 -17.88 10.98
C GLY A 156 -8.38 -16.44 10.86
N HIS A 157 -7.94 -15.53 11.74
CA HIS A 157 -8.33 -14.13 11.65
C HIS A 157 -7.57 -13.42 10.53
N HIS A 158 -8.31 -12.73 9.66
CA HIS A 158 -7.79 -12.12 8.45
C HIS A 158 -7.76 -10.59 8.54
N TYR A 159 -7.22 -9.93 7.51
CA TYR A 159 -7.03 -8.48 7.47
C TYR A 159 -8.32 -7.71 7.79
N ASP A 160 -9.46 -8.16 7.24
CA ASP A 160 -10.76 -7.53 7.46
C ASP A 160 -11.19 -7.58 8.94
N ASP A 161 -10.92 -8.68 9.66
CA ASP A 161 -11.18 -8.75 11.12
C ASP A 161 -10.37 -7.70 11.89
N VAL A 162 -9.15 -7.44 11.44
CA VAL A 162 -8.24 -6.49 12.09
C VAL A 162 -8.79 -5.07 11.95
N ILE A 163 -9.13 -4.64 10.73
CA ILE A 163 -9.65 -3.28 10.49
C ILE A 163 -11.05 -3.08 11.11
N GLU A 164 -11.88 -4.14 11.12
CA GLU A 164 -13.16 -4.13 11.84
C GLU A 164 -12.94 -3.91 13.34
N THR A 165 -11.97 -4.62 13.93
CA THR A 165 -11.65 -4.49 15.35
C THR A 165 -11.11 -3.10 15.71
N ILE A 166 -10.25 -2.54 14.86
CA ILE A 166 -9.72 -1.18 15.05
C ILE A 166 -10.86 -0.16 15.08
N LEU A 167 -11.72 -0.19 14.06
CA LEU A 167 -12.81 0.79 13.95
C LEU A 167 -13.87 0.60 15.03
N MET A 168 -14.19 -0.65 15.38
CA MET A 168 -15.10 -0.96 16.49
C MET A 168 -14.55 -0.47 17.84
N GLY A 169 -13.24 -0.66 18.09
CA GLY A 169 -12.57 -0.14 19.27
C GLY A 169 -12.68 1.39 19.38
N MET A 170 -12.47 2.08 18.26
CA MET A 170 -12.55 3.54 18.21
C MET A 170 -13.97 4.06 18.39
N LEU A 171 -14.94 3.54 17.62
CA LEU A 171 -16.30 4.08 17.55
C LEU A 171 -17.19 3.66 18.72
N TYR A 172 -17.03 2.43 19.23
CA TYR A 172 -17.88 1.90 20.30
C TYR A 172 -17.13 1.69 21.62
N GLY A 173 -15.82 1.49 21.57
CA GLY A 173 -14.99 1.26 22.75
C GLY A 173 -14.24 2.48 23.26
N ALA A 174 -14.31 3.62 22.56
CA ALA A 174 -13.55 4.85 22.83
C ALA A 174 -12.03 4.60 23.03
N GLN A 175 -11.47 3.62 22.32
CA GLN A 175 -10.07 3.23 22.45
C GLN A 175 -9.47 2.84 21.10
N VAL A 176 -8.22 3.25 20.86
CA VAL A 176 -7.46 2.79 19.70
C VAL A 176 -6.77 1.48 20.11
N GLN A 177 -7.24 0.36 19.57
CA GLN A 177 -6.68 -0.97 19.81
C GLN A 177 -6.77 -1.80 18.54
N THR A 178 -5.88 -2.78 18.40
CA THR A 178 -5.87 -3.71 17.26
C THR A 178 -5.84 -5.15 17.74
N MET A 179 -6.20 -6.08 16.85
CA MET A 179 -5.88 -7.48 17.06
C MET A 179 -4.38 -7.67 16.84
N MET A 180 -3.61 -8.03 17.86
CA MET A 180 -2.17 -8.27 17.66
C MET A 180 -1.92 -9.51 16.79
N PRO A 181 -0.91 -9.50 15.89
CA PRO A 181 -0.59 -10.63 15.02
C PRO A 181 -0.02 -11.82 15.79
N LYS A 182 0.64 -11.56 16.93
CA LYS A 182 1.17 -12.54 17.88
C LYS A 182 1.01 -12.08 19.32
N LEU A 183 0.68 -12.99 20.25
CA LEU A 183 0.47 -12.72 21.67
C LEU A 183 0.95 -13.89 22.54
N HIS A 184 1.49 -13.61 23.72
CA HIS A 184 1.69 -14.64 24.74
C HIS A 184 0.37 -14.95 25.44
N SER A 185 0.12 -16.25 25.68
CA SER A 185 -1.01 -16.69 26.50
C SER A 185 -0.79 -16.28 27.96
N THR A 186 -1.80 -15.66 28.57
CA THR A 186 -1.76 -15.32 30.01
C THR A 186 -2.00 -16.54 30.90
N ASN A 187 -2.62 -17.59 30.36
CA ASN A 187 -3.11 -18.74 31.15
C ASN A 187 -2.32 -20.03 30.88
N PHE A 188 -1.48 -20.04 29.84
CA PHE A 188 -0.69 -21.20 29.44
C PHE A 188 0.74 -20.75 29.17
N GLU A 189 1.61 -20.92 30.16
CA GLU A 189 3.03 -20.56 30.06
C GLU A 189 3.70 -21.24 28.86
N GLY A 190 4.48 -20.47 28.11
CA GLY A 190 5.18 -20.92 26.91
C GLY A 190 4.33 -21.00 25.63
N MET A 191 3.01 -20.76 25.70
CA MET A 191 2.13 -20.81 24.53
C MET A 191 1.95 -19.43 23.88
N GLU A 192 2.12 -19.35 22.57
CA GLU A 192 1.80 -18.14 21.77
C GLU A 192 0.54 -18.33 20.92
N LEU A 193 -0.27 -17.29 20.78
CA LEU A 193 -1.33 -17.20 19.79
C LEU A 193 -0.81 -16.42 18.58
N ILE A 194 -0.96 -16.97 17.38
CA ILE A 194 -0.58 -16.35 16.11
C ILE A 194 -1.78 -16.19 15.17
N ARG A 195 -1.72 -15.17 14.30
CA ARG A 195 -2.74 -14.87 13.28
C ARG A 195 -2.11 -14.84 11.88
N PRO A 196 -1.86 -16.00 11.24
CA PRO A 196 -1.09 -16.08 10.00
C PRO A 196 -1.76 -15.42 8.78
N MET A 197 -3.07 -15.19 8.85
CA MET A 197 -3.86 -14.57 7.79
C MET A 197 -3.93 -13.03 7.92
N TYR A 198 -3.12 -12.42 8.80
CA TYR A 198 -3.16 -11.00 9.15
C TYR A 198 -3.15 -10.02 7.95
N LEU A 199 -2.53 -10.42 6.84
CA LEU A 199 -2.39 -9.62 5.61
C LEU A 199 -3.25 -10.11 4.44
N ILE A 200 -4.13 -11.10 4.67
CA ILE A 200 -5.02 -11.67 3.67
C ILE A 200 -6.40 -11.00 3.75
N ARG A 201 -6.94 -10.58 2.61
CA ARG A 201 -8.28 -9.98 2.51
C ARG A 201 -9.35 -11.07 2.40
N GLU A 202 -10.51 -10.86 3.03
CA GLU A 202 -11.61 -11.83 3.03
C GLU A 202 -12.12 -12.13 1.61
N GLU A 203 -12.19 -11.11 0.74
CA GLU A 203 -12.60 -11.26 -0.66
C GLU A 203 -11.76 -12.30 -1.44
N HIS A 204 -10.49 -12.49 -1.05
CA HIS A 204 -9.62 -13.50 -1.66
C HIS A 204 -9.85 -14.90 -1.10
N ILE A 205 -10.29 -15.00 0.15
CA ILE A 205 -10.69 -16.27 0.78
C ILE A 205 -11.97 -16.78 0.12
N GLU A 206 -12.96 -15.89 -0.04
CA GLU A 206 -14.21 -16.18 -0.75
C GLU A 206 -13.95 -16.59 -2.19
N ALA A 207 -13.13 -15.82 -2.92
CA ALA A 207 -12.76 -16.14 -4.29
C ALA A 207 -12.04 -17.51 -4.41
N TRP A 208 -11.24 -17.92 -3.43
CA TRP A 208 -10.61 -19.24 -3.42
C TRP A 208 -11.61 -20.36 -3.12
N ARG A 209 -12.52 -20.15 -2.16
CA ARG A 209 -13.62 -21.09 -1.85
C ARG A 209 -14.47 -21.33 -3.10
N ASP A 210 -14.96 -20.26 -3.70
CA ASP A 210 -15.93 -20.31 -4.79
C ASP A 210 -15.31 -20.93 -6.05
N TYR A 211 -14.06 -20.57 -6.36
CA TYR A 211 -13.36 -21.14 -7.51
C TYR A 211 -13.06 -22.64 -7.40
N ASN A 212 -13.00 -23.16 -6.17
CA ASN A 212 -12.76 -24.58 -5.91
C ASN A 212 -14.05 -25.34 -5.58
N ASN A 213 -15.22 -24.70 -5.69
CA ASN A 213 -16.53 -25.27 -5.36
C ASN A 213 -16.52 -25.93 -3.97
N LEU A 214 -16.01 -25.20 -2.97
CA LEU A 214 -15.91 -25.67 -1.59
C LEU A 214 -17.09 -25.11 -0.77
N HIS A 215 -17.73 -25.98 0.00
CA HIS A 215 -18.87 -25.62 0.84
C HIS A 215 -18.48 -25.75 2.31
N PHE A 216 -18.36 -24.63 3.01
CA PHE A 216 -17.94 -24.58 4.42
C PHE A 216 -19.09 -24.15 5.34
N LEU A 217 -18.94 -24.43 6.63
CA LEU A 217 -19.88 -23.98 7.66
C LEU A 217 -19.88 -22.45 7.78
N GLN A 218 -21.06 -21.84 7.83
CA GLN A 218 -21.21 -20.42 8.18
C GLN A 218 -21.14 -20.19 9.70
N CYS A 219 -21.80 -21.05 10.48
CA CYS A 219 -21.68 -21.10 11.93
C CYS A 219 -21.99 -22.53 12.41
N ALA A 220 -21.18 -23.06 13.33
CA ALA A 220 -21.37 -24.40 13.88
C ALA A 220 -22.07 -24.39 15.25
N CYS A 221 -22.53 -23.23 15.71
CA CYS A 221 -23.01 -23.02 17.08
C CYS A 221 -24.50 -23.39 17.22
N LYS A 222 -24.84 -24.28 18.16
CA LYS A 222 -26.24 -24.61 18.49
C LYS A 222 -27.04 -23.37 18.95
N PHE A 223 -26.38 -22.35 19.50
CA PHE A 223 -27.00 -21.13 20.04
C PHE A 223 -27.40 -20.10 18.97
N THR A 224 -26.90 -20.19 17.74
CA THR A 224 -27.24 -19.23 16.66
C THR A 224 -28.47 -19.62 15.84
N GLU A 225 -28.97 -20.85 15.99
CA GLU A 225 -30.17 -21.33 15.27
C GLU A 225 -31.47 -21.12 16.05
N ASN A 226 -31.40 -20.97 17.38
CA ASN A 226 -32.53 -20.56 18.21
C ASN A 226 -32.51 -19.04 18.38
N SER A 227 -33.25 -18.34 17.52
CA SER A 227 -33.42 -16.88 17.43
C SER A 227 -34.06 -16.21 18.67
N ALA A 228 -33.85 -16.73 19.88
CA ALA A 228 -34.45 -16.25 21.12
C ALA A 228 -33.45 -15.60 22.09
N PHE A 229 -32.14 -15.61 21.79
CA PHE A 229 -31.12 -15.04 22.69
C PHE A 229 -30.52 -13.74 22.13
N HIS A 230 -30.99 -12.61 22.66
CA HIS A 230 -30.68 -11.25 22.20
C HIS A 230 -29.25 -10.75 22.51
N GLY A 231 -28.48 -11.41 23.38
CA GLY A 231 -27.23 -10.85 23.93
C GLY A 231 -25.99 -10.86 23.01
N ASP A 232 -25.94 -11.74 22.00
CA ASP A 232 -24.76 -11.92 21.13
C ASP A 232 -25.02 -11.54 19.65
N LEU A 233 -26.30 -11.38 19.32
CA LEU A 233 -26.76 -10.76 18.07
C LEU A 233 -26.29 -9.31 17.97
N GLU A 234 -26.12 -8.62 19.11
CA GLU A 234 -25.72 -7.22 19.13
C GLU A 234 -24.27 -7.02 18.65
N ASN A 235 -23.30 -7.82 19.13
CA ASN A 235 -21.92 -7.78 18.64
C ASN A 235 -21.79 -8.23 17.18
N THR A 236 -22.59 -9.23 16.78
CA THR A 236 -22.66 -9.68 15.37
C THR A 236 -23.26 -8.58 14.49
N SER A 237 -24.26 -7.84 14.99
CA SER A 237 -24.84 -6.66 14.34
C SER A 237 -23.80 -5.55 14.20
N LYS A 238 -23.07 -5.22 15.26
CA LYS A 238 -22.06 -4.15 15.24
C LYS A 238 -20.91 -4.45 14.29
N ARG A 239 -20.43 -5.70 14.25
CA ARG A 239 -19.42 -6.12 13.27
C ARG A 239 -19.94 -5.98 11.84
N ARG A 240 -21.20 -6.36 11.59
CA ARG A 240 -21.86 -6.19 10.28
C ARG A 240 -22.03 -4.71 9.90
N GLU A 241 -22.43 -3.87 10.86
CA GLU A 241 -22.53 -2.41 10.70
C GLU A 241 -21.18 -1.80 10.32
N ILE A 242 -20.11 -2.15 11.05
CA ILE A 242 -18.74 -1.69 10.76
C ILE A 242 -18.28 -2.15 9.37
N LYS A 243 -18.55 -3.39 9.00
CA LYS A 243 -18.22 -3.91 7.66
C LYS A 243 -18.94 -3.13 6.55
N GLN A 244 -20.21 -2.78 6.76
CA GLN A 244 -20.96 -1.92 5.83
C GLN A 244 -20.39 -0.49 5.79
N LEU A 245 -20.04 0.07 6.94
CA LEU A 245 -19.41 1.39 7.04
C LEU A 245 -18.08 1.45 6.28
N ILE A 246 -17.20 0.47 6.48
CA ILE A 246 -15.91 0.38 5.76
C ILE A 246 -16.14 0.33 4.24
N ARG A 247 -17.14 -0.43 3.78
CA ARG A 247 -17.52 -0.47 2.35
C ARG A 247 -18.01 0.87 1.83
N GLN A 248 -18.78 1.61 2.62
CA GLN A 248 -19.21 2.97 2.25
C GLN A 248 -18.03 3.93 2.18
N LEU A 249 -17.14 3.89 3.17
CA LEU A 249 -15.93 4.72 3.18
C LEU A 249 -15.00 4.39 2.00
N ARG A 250 -14.90 3.11 1.60
CA ARG A 250 -14.09 2.68 0.44
C ARG A 250 -14.56 3.30 -0.88
N LYS A 251 -15.85 3.63 -1.01
CA LYS A 251 -16.37 4.33 -2.20
C LYS A 251 -15.86 5.77 -2.29
N ILE A 252 -15.61 6.42 -1.16
CA ILE A 252 -15.12 7.80 -1.09
C ILE A 252 -13.58 7.81 -1.17
N ASN A 253 -12.94 6.93 -0.41
CA ASN A 253 -11.48 6.79 -0.37
C ASN A 253 -11.10 5.31 -0.62
N PRO A 254 -10.59 4.97 -1.82
CA PRO A 254 -10.17 3.60 -2.15
C PRO A 254 -9.07 3.04 -1.23
N PHE A 255 -8.34 3.90 -0.51
CA PHE A 255 -7.26 3.50 0.39
C PHE A 255 -7.68 3.39 1.86
N VAL A 256 -8.97 3.62 2.20
CA VAL A 256 -9.42 3.71 3.60
C VAL A 256 -9.09 2.47 4.43
N GLU A 257 -9.20 1.27 3.85
CA GLU A 257 -8.93 0.01 4.54
C GLU A 257 -7.44 -0.11 4.89
N ASN A 258 -6.54 0.37 4.03
CA ASN A 258 -5.11 0.45 4.31
C ASN A 258 -4.80 1.55 5.33
N ASN A 259 -5.49 2.67 5.28
CA ASN A 259 -5.32 3.76 6.23
C ASN A 259 -5.74 3.33 7.65
N ILE A 260 -6.89 2.63 7.79
CA ILE A 260 -7.34 2.08 9.07
C ILE A 260 -6.28 1.11 9.61
N PHE A 261 -5.82 0.16 8.79
CA PHE A 261 -4.80 -0.81 9.21
C PHE A 261 -3.49 -0.14 9.62
N LYS A 262 -2.99 0.82 8.83
CA LYS A 262 -1.74 1.54 9.14
C LYS A 262 -1.88 2.52 10.30
N SER A 263 -3.08 2.95 10.66
CA SER A 263 -3.30 3.90 11.77
C SER A 263 -2.78 3.40 13.12
N VAL A 264 -2.74 2.08 13.34
CA VAL A 264 -2.24 1.48 14.59
C VAL A 264 -0.76 1.15 14.56
N GLU A 265 -0.13 1.21 13.38
CA GLU A 265 1.34 1.11 13.22
C GLU A 265 2.00 2.50 13.23
N ASN A 266 1.28 3.53 12.77
CA ASN A 266 1.76 4.91 12.65
C ASN A 266 1.28 5.79 13.82
N VAL A 267 1.48 5.36 15.06
CA VAL A 267 1.02 6.09 16.27
C VAL A 267 2.13 7.02 16.80
N ASN A 268 1.86 8.32 16.84
CA ASN A 268 2.73 9.28 17.53
C ASN A 268 2.30 9.41 19.01
N LEU A 269 3.03 8.77 19.93
CA LEU A 269 2.74 8.85 21.37
C LEU A 269 2.78 10.27 21.94
N SER A 270 3.52 11.19 21.31
CA SER A 270 3.60 12.60 21.74
C SER A 270 2.28 13.35 21.55
N THR A 271 1.40 12.87 20.67
CA THR A 271 0.08 13.45 20.41
C THR A 271 -1.05 12.65 21.05
N VAL A 272 -0.73 11.70 21.93
CA VAL A 272 -1.70 10.90 22.67
C VAL A 272 -1.81 11.44 24.09
N ILE A 273 -3.00 11.97 24.44
CA ILE A 273 -3.28 12.57 25.75
C ILE A 273 -3.02 11.56 26.89
N ALA A 274 -3.49 10.33 26.71
CA ALA A 274 -3.26 9.24 27.64
C ALA A 274 -3.25 7.90 26.91
N TYR A 275 -2.39 6.99 27.35
CA TYR A 275 -2.29 5.63 26.83
C TYR A 275 -2.11 4.63 27.97
N LYS A 276 -2.33 3.35 27.69
CA LYS A 276 -2.08 2.26 28.63
C LYS A 276 -0.86 1.48 28.17
N GLN A 277 0.10 1.28 29.07
CA GLN A 277 1.25 0.42 28.85
C GLN A 277 1.39 -0.50 30.07
N GLU A 278 1.40 -1.82 29.84
CA GLU A 278 1.48 -2.82 30.92
C GLU A 278 0.39 -2.65 31.99
N GLY A 279 -0.82 -2.27 31.57
CA GLY A 279 -1.95 -2.02 32.47
C GLY A 279 -1.92 -0.67 33.18
N VAL A 280 -0.81 0.07 33.11
CA VAL A 280 -0.66 1.40 33.71
C VAL A 280 -1.13 2.47 32.74
N ARG A 281 -2.09 3.29 33.16
CA ARG A 281 -2.50 4.49 32.41
C ARG A 281 -1.46 5.57 32.61
N ARG A 282 -0.83 6.01 31.52
CA ARG A 282 0.09 7.13 31.47
C ARG A 282 -0.63 8.32 30.85
N HIS A 283 -0.50 9.49 31.47
CA HIS A 283 -1.03 10.76 30.98
C HIS A 283 0.13 11.64 30.52
N PHE A 284 -0.08 12.50 29.52
CA PHE A 284 0.99 13.37 29.02
C PHE A 284 1.57 14.30 30.11
N LEU A 285 0.76 14.64 31.13
CA LEU A 285 1.20 15.44 32.28
C LEU A 285 2.22 14.73 33.18
N ASP A 286 2.29 13.39 33.16
CA ASP A 286 3.23 12.63 33.98
C ASP A 286 4.69 12.95 33.59
N ALA A 287 4.93 13.32 32.34
CA ALA A 287 6.23 13.77 31.83
C ALA A 287 6.40 15.31 31.85
N TYR A 288 5.33 16.06 32.08
CA TYR A 288 5.33 17.52 32.04
C TYR A 288 5.86 18.16 33.33
N ALA A 289 5.75 17.46 34.46
CA ALA A 289 6.13 17.98 35.78
C ALA A 289 7.62 17.83 36.13
N LEU A 290 8.44 17.22 35.27
CA LEU A 290 9.88 17.07 35.51
C LEU A 290 10.63 18.29 34.93
N PRO A 291 11.35 19.08 35.74
CA PRO A 291 12.16 20.18 35.23
C PRO A 291 13.30 19.64 34.38
N ALA A 292 13.54 20.29 33.23
CA ALA A 292 14.66 19.99 32.34
C ALA A 292 16.00 20.26 33.05
N CYS A 293 16.56 19.24 33.73
CA CYS A 293 17.87 19.34 34.33
C CYS A 293 18.95 18.98 33.31
N ARG A 294 19.86 19.94 33.08
CA ARG A 294 21.09 19.79 32.31
C ARG A 294 22.01 18.79 33.03
N THR A 295 22.48 17.76 32.32
CA THR A 295 23.49 16.83 32.85
C THR A 295 24.90 17.33 32.55
N THR A 296 25.72 17.45 33.59
CA THR A 296 27.19 17.42 33.51
C THR A 296 27.69 16.00 33.82
N PRO A 297 28.81 15.54 33.23
CA PRO A 297 29.29 14.17 33.42
C PRO A 297 30.31 14.09 34.57
N ASN A 298 30.14 13.12 35.48
CA ASN A 298 31.25 12.32 36.04
C ASN A 298 30.77 11.10 36.84
N GLU A 299 31.39 9.96 36.49
CA GLU A 299 31.60 8.69 37.23
C GLU A 299 30.54 7.55 37.29
N PRO A 300 30.99 6.27 37.40
CA PRO A 300 30.54 5.21 36.49
C PRO A 300 29.82 4.00 37.12
N GLN A 301 29.20 3.20 36.23
CA GLN A 301 28.70 1.80 36.34
C GLN A 301 27.21 1.60 36.68
N LYS A 302 26.36 1.33 35.69
CA LYS A 302 26.05 -0.01 35.11
C LYS A 302 24.84 0.07 34.17
N LYS A 303 25.08 -0.33 32.91
CA LYS A 303 24.17 -0.64 31.80
C LYS A 303 22.65 -0.55 32.05
N ARG A 304 22.02 0.49 31.50
CA ARG A 304 20.82 0.42 30.66
C ARG A 304 20.74 1.69 29.81
N ILE A 305 20.78 1.51 28.49
CA ILE A 305 20.84 2.60 27.52
C ILE A 305 19.47 3.27 27.51
N GLN A 306 19.43 4.47 28.08
CA GLN A 306 18.37 5.44 28.01
C GLN A 306 18.91 6.57 27.15
N THR A 307 18.27 6.87 26.04
CA THR A 307 18.40 8.17 25.37
C THR A 307 17.03 8.60 24.88
N ASP A 308 16.73 9.86 25.20
CA ASP A 308 15.50 10.60 24.98
C ASP A 308 14.91 10.49 23.57
N VAL A 309 13.65 10.92 23.41
CA VAL A 309 13.33 12.08 22.53
C VAL A 309 11.81 12.35 22.51
N LEU A 310 11.43 13.42 23.21
CA LEU A 310 10.29 14.28 22.86
C LEU A 310 10.64 15.06 21.59
N LYS A 311 9.92 14.88 20.47
CA LYS A 311 10.08 15.74 19.30
C LYS A 311 8.77 15.91 18.48
N THR A 312 8.24 17.14 18.44
CA THR A 312 7.20 17.68 17.53
C THR A 312 7.46 17.34 16.04
N THR A 313 6.46 17.40 15.15
CA THR A 313 6.62 17.16 13.69
C THR A 313 7.75 17.96 13.04
N SER A 314 7.91 19.26 13.39
CA SER A 314 9.09 20.06 12.96
C SER A 314 10.40 19.41 13.42
N SER A 315 10.43 18.81 14.59
CA SER A 315 11.64 18.20 15.13
C SER A 315 11.89 16.75 14.68
N GLN A 316 10.85 15.99 14.26
CA GLN A 316 11.03 14.75 13.49
C GLN A 316 11.60 15.03 12.10
N ALA A 317 11.07 16.02 11.38
CA ALA A 317 11.63 16.44 10.09
C ALA A 317 13.08 16.92 10.24
N LYS A 318 13.41 17.63 11.34
CA LYS A 318 14.80 18.01 11.67
C LYS A 318 15.69 16.82 12.00
N GLU A 319 15.18 15.78 12.64
CA GLU A 319 15.93 14.55 12.88
C GLU A 319 16.23 13.81 11.58
N LYS A 320 15.24 13.67 10.70
CA LYS A 320 15.45 13.12 9.35
C LYS A 320 16.41 13.98 8.53
N LEU A 321 16.39 15.31 8.68
CA LEU A 321 17.38 16.21 8.10
C LEU A 321 18.80 15.94 8.62
N LEU A 322 18.97 15.65 9.91
CA LEU A 322 20.28 15.26 10.46
C LEU A 322 20.74 13.92 9.89
N ILE A 323 19.84 12.94 9.74
CA ILE A 323 20.12 11.66 9.07
C ILE A 323 20.54 11.89 7.62
N LEU A 324 19.79 12.72 6.88
CA LEU A 324 20.09 13.10 5.51
C LEU A 324 21.49 13.73 5.41
N LYS A 325 21.81 14.72 6.26
CA LYS A 325 23.12 15.38 6.26
C LYS A 325 24.26 14.42 6.56
N ARG A 326 24.08 13.50 7.53
CA ARG A 326 25.08 12.46 7.84
C ARG A 326 25.30 11.54 6.65
N HIS A 327 24.23 11.05 6.04
CA HIS A 327 24.33 10.21 4.86
C HIS A 327 25.01 10.93 3.69
N LEU A 328 24.70 12.22 3.45
CA LEU A 328 25.39 13.03 2.45
C LEU A 328 26.89 13.18 2.76
N GLN A 329 27.28 13.35 4.02
CA GLN A 329 28.68 13.39 4.44
C GLN A 329 29.41 12.07 4.17
N GLU A 330 28.77 10.93 4.42
CA GLU A 330 29.31 9.59 4.14
C GLU A 330 29.58 9.36 2.65
N LEU A 331 28.79 9.99 1.76
CA LEU A 331 29.03 9.96 0.31
C LEU A 331 30.24 10.79 -0.12
N GLY A 332 30.72 11.73 0.69
CA GLY A 332 31.94 12.50 0.44
C GLY A 332 31.85 13.59 -0.63
N SER A 333 31.46 13.26 -1.87
CA SER A 333 31.16 14.22 -2.94
C SER A 333 29.99 13.75 -3.81
N VAL A 334 29.08 14.67 -4.14
CA VAL A 334 27.83 14.33 -4.82
C VAL A 334 27.51 15.25 -6.00
N ALA A 335 27.01 14.64 -7.07
CA ALA A 335 26.40 15.31 -8.20
C ALA A 335 24.89 15.13 -8.05
N VAL A 336 24.17 16.23 -7.83
CA VAL A 336 22.71 16.22 -7.69
C VAL A 336 22.08 16.33 -9.06
N ALA A 337 21.29 15.33 -9.46
CA ALA A 337 20.42 15.42 -10.62
C ALA A 337 19.33 16.47 -10.33
N PHE A 338 19.56 17.69 -10.84
CA PHE A 338 18.84 18.89 -10.41
C PHE A 338 17.80 19.30 -11.45
N SER A 339 16.53 19.32 -11.04
CA SER A 339 15.38 19.66 -11.90
C SER A 339 14.75 21.01 -11.57
N GLY A 340 15.21 21.73 -10.53
CA GLY A 340 14.57 22.96 -10.07
C GLY A 340 13.19 22.76 -9.42
N GLY A 341 12.82 21.51 -9.11
CA GLY A 341 11.63 21.17 -8.34
C GLY A 341 11.89 21.23 -6.83
N VAL A 342 10.82 21.23 -6.02
CA VAL A 342 10.94 21.36 -4.56
C VAL A 342 11.88 20.31 -3.93
N ASP A 343 11.83 19.05 -4.38
CA ASP A 343 12.64 17.97 -3.79
C ASP A 343 14.12 18.11 -4.18
N SER A 344 14.41 18.36 -5.46
CA SER A 344 15.78 18.47 -5.94
C SER A 344 16.46 19.76 -5.47
N THR A 345 15.73 20.86 -5.33
CA THR A 345 16.21 22.11 -4.71
C THR A 345 16.54 21.92 -3.24
N PHE A 346 15.65 21.25 -2.49
CA PHE A 346 15.90 20.94 -1.09
C PHE A 346 17.11 20.03 -0.91
N LEU A 347 17.21 18.94 -1.69
CA LEU A 347 18.35 18.03 -1.66
C LEU A 347 19.65 18.74 -2.00
N LEU A 348 19.66 19.59 -3.03
CA LEU A 348 20.83 20.36 -3.43
C LEU A 348 21.30 21.31 -2.33
N LYS A 349 20.35 22.00 -1.67
CA LYS A 349 20.66 22.90 -0.55
C LYS A 349 21.18 22.13 0.67
N ALA A 350 20.55 21.02 1.03
CA ALA A 350 20.98 20.16 2.14
C ALA A 350 22.38 19.56 1.87
N ALA A 351 22.66 19.13 0.63
CA ALA A 351 23.97 18.66 0.21
C ALA A 351 25.02 19.76 0.31
N ARG A 352 24.73 20.98 -0.21
CA ARG A 352 25.65 22.12 -0.13
C ARG A 352 26.01 22.45 1.32
N GLU A 353 25.03 22.43 2.22
CA GLU A 353 25.28 22.65 3.64
C GLU A 353 26.10 21.53 4.29
N ALA A 354 25.85 20.26 3.94
CA ALA A 354 26.53 19.10 4.52
C ALA A 354 27.98 18.92 4.02
N LEU A 355 28.24 19.24 2.75
CA LEU A 355 29.47 18.90 2.04
C LEU A 355 30.31 20.10 1.56
N GLY A 356 29.76 21.32 1.66
CA GLY A 356 30.43 22.54 1.22
C GLY A 356 30.66 22.56 -0.30
N SER A 357 31.93 22.72 -0.71
CA SER A 357 32.34 22.80 -2.12
C SER A 357 32.29 21.47 -2.88
N ARG A 358 32.08 20.34 -2.19
CA ARG A 358 32.07 18.99 -2.79
C ARG A 358 30.71 18.59 -3.38
N VAL A 359 29.96 19.57 -3.86
CA VAL A 359 28.61 19.40 -4.41
C VAL A 359 28.51 20.14 -5.73
N VAL A 360 27.97 19.45 -6.73
CA VAL A 360 27.67 20.03 -8.04
C VAL A 360 26.23 19.71 -8.40
N ALA A 361 25.59 20.62 -9.11
CA ALA A 361 24.29 20.40 -9.73
C ALA A 361 24.50 19.94 -11.18
N VAL A 362 23.77 18.94 -11.64
CA VAL A 362 23.75 18.51 -13.03
C VAL A 362 22.32 18.53 -13.53
N THR A 363 22.05 19.23 -14.62
CA THR A 363 20.69 19.33 -15.18
C THR A 363 20.68 19.06 -16.68
N ALA A 364 19.62 18.41 -17.13
CA ALA A 364 19.42 18.05 -18.53
C ALA A 364 18.51 19.07 -19.19
N LYS A 365 18.96 19.64 -20.31
CA LYS A 365 18.13 20.48 -21.19
C LYS A 365 17.48 19.60 -22.23
N SER A 366 16.17 19.68 -22.38
CA SER A 366 15.46 18.85 -23.36
C SER A 366 14.12 19.46 -23.74
N CYS A 367 13.62 19.12 -24.93
CA CYS A 367 12.30 19.58 -25.42
C CYS A 367 11.11 19.04 -24.60
N VAL A 368 11.34 18.09 -23.69
CA VAL A 368 10.31 17.54 -22.81
C VAL A 368 10.23 18.23 -21.45
N PHE A 369 11.14 19.16 -21.17
CA PHE A 369 11.13 19.99 -19.97
C PHE A 369 10.80 21.45 -20.34
N PRO A 370 9.94 22.14 -19.57
CA PRO A 370 9.62 23.53 -19.85
C PRO A 370 10.84 24.43 -19.74
N LYS A 371 10.97 25.40 -20.67
CA LYS A 371 12.15 26.29 -20.71
C LYS A 371 12.35 27.16 -19.46
N HIS A 372 11.27 27.54 -18.78
CA HIS A 372 11.34 28.38 -17.59
C HIS A 372 12.01 27.69 -16.40
N GLU A 373 11.92 26.34 -16.30
CA GLU A 373 12.55 25.58 -15.22
C GLU A 373 14.07 25.70 -15.25
N TRP A 374 14.66 25.78 -16.45
CA TRP A 374 16.10 25.99 -16.62
C TRP A 374 16.57 27.32 -16.02
N ALA A 375 15.87 28.42 -16.34
CA ALA A 375 16.26 29.74 -15.85
C ALA A 375 16.19 29.83 -14.32
N GLU A 376 15.18 29.19 -13.71
CA GLU A 376 15.05 29.11 -12.25
C GLU A 376 16.17 28.27 -11.61
N ALA A 377 16.51 27.13 -12.22
CA ALA A 377 17.59 26.25 -11.76
C ALA A 377 18.96 26.96 -11.82
N GLU A 378 19.23 27.67 -12.90
CA GLU A 378 20.45 28.46 -13.09
C GLU A 378 20.54 29.59 -12.06
N ALA A 379 19.48 30.38 -11.89
CA ALA A 379 19.42 31.45 -10.91
C ALA A 379 19.62 30.94 -9.47
N PHE A 380 19.04 29.78 -9.13
CA PHE A 380 19.22 29.15 -7.83
C PHE A 380 20.69 28.75 -7.59
N CYS A 381 21.31 28.07 -8.56
CA CYS A 381 22.70 27.63 -8.43
C CYS A 381 23.68 28.81 -8.32
N GLN A 382 23.45 29.88 -9.09
CA GLN A 382 24.23 31.12 -9.01
C GLN A 382 24.11 31.76 -7.62
N LYS A 383 22.88 31.90 -7.10
CA LYS A 383 22.62 32.47 -5.77
C LYS A 383 23.31 31.66 -4.66
N GLU A 384 23.27 30.33 -4.76
CA GLU A 384 23.84 29.41 -3.77
C GLU A 384 25.33 29.10 -3.97
N GLN A 385 25.93 29.67 -5.02
CA GLN A 385 27.33 29.46 -5.42
C GLN A 385 27.67 27.97 -5.60
N ILE A 386 26.75 27.24 -6.24
CA ILE A 386 26.91 25.82 -6.54
C ILE A 386 27.25 25.68 -8.04
N PRO A 387 28.34 24.98 -8.41
CA PRO A 387 28.64 24.70 -9.81
C PRO A 387 27.48 23.95 -10.48
N LEU A 388 26.99 24.50 -11.60
CA LEU A 388 25.94 23.90 -12.41
C LEU A 388 26.53 23.41 -13.73
N TYR A 389 26.44 22.10 -13.97
CA TYR A 389 26.73 21.50 -15.26
C TYR A 389 25.42 21.22 -16.00
N SER A 390 25.38 21.53 -17.29
CA SER A 390 24.22 21.27 -18.13
C SER A 390 24.62 20.57 -19.42
N PHE A 391 23.73 19.74 -19.93
CA PHE A 391 23.90 19.05 -21.20
C PHE A 391 22.58 19.05 -21.96
N GLU A 392 22.66 19.04 -23.29
CA GLU A 392 21.50 18.85 -24.16
C GLU A 392 21.18 17.36 -24.25
N ALA A 393 19.98 16.98 -23.85
CA ALA A 393 19.47 15.62 -23.89
C ALA A 393 18.49 15.45 -25.05
N GLU A 394 18.92 14.71 -26.07
CA GLU A 394 18.12 14.34 -27.22
C GLU A 394 17.17 13.18 -26.91
N VAL A 395 16.22 13.40 -25.99
CA VAL A 395 15.29 12.35 -25.53
C VAL A 395 14.42 11.78 -26.65
N LEU A 396 14.17 12.54 -27.72
CA LEU A 396 13.42 12.06 -28.89
C LEU A 396 14.24 11.07 -29.74
N ALA A 397 15.57 11.07 -29.63
CA ALA A 397 16.45 10.10 -30.28
C ALA A 397 16.64 8.83 -29.44
N VAL A 398 16.13 8.78 -28.20
CA VAL A 398 16.17 7.58 -27.36
C VAL A 398 15.22 6.53 -27.95
N ASP A 399 15.76 5.34 -28.21
CA ASP A 399 15.04 4.26 -28.88
C ASP A 399 13.69 3.91 -28.20
N GLY A 400 12.62 3.94 -28.98
CA GLY A 400 11.24 3.73 -28.55
C GLY A 400 10.65 4.77 -27.59
N PHE A 401 11.33 5.91 -27.33
CA PHE A 401 10.75 6.99 -26.53
C PHE A 401 9.55 7.64 -27.24
N THR A 402 9.70 7.89 -28.53
CA THR A 402 8.69 8.57 -29.37
C THR A 402 7.40 7.78 -29.50
N ASP A 403 7.45 6.46 -29.42
CA ASP A 403 6.28 5.57 -29.49
C ASP A 403 5.42 5.60 -28.21
N ASN A 404 5.89 6.34 -27.21
CA ASN A 404 5.21 6.57 -25.96
C ASN A 404 4.74 5.29 -25.22
N PRO A 405 5.59 4.26 -25.07
CA PRO A 405 5.19 3.02 -24.42
C PRO A 405 5.08 3.21 -22.89
N PRO A 406 4.42 2.29 -22.15
CA PRO A 406 4.30 2.34 -20.69
C PRO A 406 5.65 2.41 -19.95
N ASP A 407 6.75 1.95 -20.54
CA ASP A 407 8.11 1.98 -20.00
C ASP A 407 8.94 3.20 -20.48
N ARG A 408 8.36 4.16 -21.21
CA ARG A 408 9.05 5.36 -21.73
C ARG A 408 9.91 6.08 -20.68
N CYS A 409 9.37 6.24 -19.47
CA CYS A 409 10.08 6.91 -18.38
C CYS A 409 11.34 6.15 -17.92
N TYR A 410 11.35 4.81 -18.02
CA TYR A 410 12.56 4.00 -17.76
C TYR A 410 13.65 4.34 -18.79
N ARG A 411 13.31 4.27 -20.08
CA ARG A 411 14.24 4.52 -21.19
C ARG A 411 14.85 5.92 -21.12
N CYS A 412 13.99 6.92 -20.93
CA CYS A 412 14.40 8.31 -20.78
C CYS A 412 15.31 8.52 -19.57
N LYS A 413 14.92 8.03 -18.38
CA LYS A 413 15.76 8.19 -17.18
C LYS A 413 17.10 7.47 -17.34
N LYS A 414 17.13 6.28 -17.93
CA LYS A 414 18.37 5.54 -18.14
C LYS A 414 19.38 6.36 -18.94
N ALA A 415 18.99 6.86 -20.12
CA ALA A 415 19.84 7.71 -20.95
C ALA A 415 20.30 8.98 -20.23
N LEU A 416 19.40 9.66 -19.52
CA LEU A 416 19.72 10.88 -18.77
C LEU A 416 20.74 10.62 -17.64
N PHE A 417 20.53 9.57 -16.84
CA PHE A 417 21.39 9.28 -15.70
C PHE A 417 22.75 8.69 -16.10
N GLU A 418 22.84 7.98 -17.22
CA GLU A 418 24.13 7.57 -17.80
C GLU A 418 25.00 8.78 -18.14
N GLU A 419 24.41 9.82 -18.71
CA GLU A 419 25.11 11.06 -19.04
C GLU A 419 25.47 11.88 -17.78
N ILE A 420 24.57 11.95 -16.80
CA ILE A 420 24.87 12.58 -15.50
C ILE A 420 26.03 11.86 -14.79
N LEU A 421 26.08 10.53 -14.84
CA LEU A 421 27.19 9.74 -14.32
C LEU A 421 28.51 10.07 -15.04
N ARG A 422 28.48 10.23 -16.37
CA ARG A 422 29.65 10.62 -17.16
C ARG A 422 30.18 12.00 -16.75
N ILE A 423 29.30 12.97 -16.59
CA ILE A 423 29.64 14.33 -16.13
C ILE A 423 30.23 14.28 -14.71
N ALA A 424 29.58 13.56 -13.79
CA ALA A 424 30.07 13.40 -12.42
C ALA A 424 31.50 12.83 -12.38
N ARG A 425 31.77 11.76 -13.14
CA ARG A 425 33.12 11.17 -13.24
C ARG A 425 34.15 12.14 -13.80
N THR A 426 33.79 12.89 -14.84
CA THR A 426 34.69 13.87 -15.49
C THR A 426 35.12 14.96 -14.51
N HIS A 427 34.26 15.31 -13.55
CA HIS A 427 34.54 16.31 -12.52
C HIS A 427 35.03 15.72 -11.19
N GLY A 428 35.39 14.43 -11.15
CA GLY A 428 35.94 13.79 -9.96
C GLY A 428 34.94 13.66 -8.80
N ILE A 429 33.64 13.57 -9.12
CA ILE A 429 32.57 13.42 -8.13
C ILE A 429 32.23 11.94 -7.94
N ALA A 430 32.16 11.50 -6.67
CA ALA A 430 32.08 10.09 -6.32
C ALA A 430 30.70 9.47 -6.56
N HIS A 431 29.62 10.21 -6.25
CA HIS A 431 28.26 9.69 -6.32
C HIS A 431 27.30 10.62 -7.05
N VAL A 432 26.30 10.04 -7.71
CA VAL A 432 25.15 10.77 -8.26
C VAL A 432 23.94 10.50 -7.37
N ILE A 433 23.21 11.56 -7.03
CA ILE A 433 22.03 11.51 -6.17
C ILE A 433 20.82 12.19 -6.82
N GLU A 434 19.62 11.73 -6.50
CA GLU A 434 18.37 12.28 -7.02
C GLU A 434 17.27 12.44 -5.95
N GLY A 435 16.25 13.24 -6.27
CA GLY A 435 15.27 13.79 -5.33
C GLY A 435 14.05 12.91 -5.00
N SER A 436 14.04 11.62 -5.34
CA SER A 436 12.92 10.75 -4.95
C SER A 436 12.80 10.61 -3.43
N ASN A 437 11.55 10.58 -2.94
CA ASN A 437 11.18 10.62 -1.53
C ASN A 437 10.21 9.48 -1.16
N MET A 438 9.70 9.46 0.07
CA MET A 438 8.86 8.36 0.59
C MET A 438 7.49 8.22 -0.11
N ASP A 439 6.93 9.30 -0.63
CA ASP A 439 5.63 9.27 -1.33
C ASP A 439 5.71 8.56 -2.70
N ASP A 440 6.92 8.32 -3.19
CA ASP A 440 7.16 7.70 -4.50
C ASP A 440 7.07 6.16 -4.48
N LEU A 441 6.91 5.54 -3.30
CA LEU A 441 6.92 4.07 -3.11
C LEU A 441 5.61 3.35 -3.52
N GLY A 442 4.54 4.09 -3.84
CA GLY A 442 3.21 3.53 -4.11
C GLY A 442 2.72 3.57 -5.57
N ASP A 443 3.47 4.20 -6.47
CA ASP A 443 3.02 4.52 -7.83
C ASP A 443 3.77 3.71 -8.89
N TYR A 444 3.13 3.36 -10.01
CA TYR A 444 3.79 2.67 -11.13
C TYR A 444 4.75 3.65 -11.81
N ARG A 445 6.02 3.61 -11.37
CA ARG A 445 7.06 4.54 -11.82
C ARG A 445 8.24 3.78 -12.43
N PRO A 446 8.14 3.38 -13.71
CA PRO A 446 9.19 2.61 -14.39
C PRO A 446 10.54 3.34 -14.40
N GLY A 447 10.55 4.67 -14.31
CA GLY A 447 11.78 5.45 -14.15
C GLY A 447 12.60 5.13 -12.89
N MET A 448 11.97 4.68 -11.80
CA MET A 448 12.68 4.31 -10.57
C MET A 448 13.55 3.07 -10.73
N GLN A 449 13.16 2.18 -11.65
CA GLN A 449 13.94 0.99 -11.96
C GLN A 449 15.30 1.38 -12.58
N ALA A 450 15.33 2.35 -13.50
CA ALA A 450 16.57 2.82 -14.11
C ALA A 450 17.53 3.42 -13.08
N ILE A 451 17.01 4.21 -12.13
CA ILE A 451 17.80 4.80 -11.03
C ILE A 451 18.48 3.70 -10.21
N ALA A 452 17.72 2.66 -9.84
CA ALA A 452 18.24 1.55 -9.05
C ALA A 452 19.29 0.72 -9.81
N GLU A 453 19.05 0.41 -11.08
CA GLU A 453 19.99 -0.33 -11.95
C GLU A 453 21.32 0.42 -12.13
N LEU A 454 21.28 1.74 -12.25
CA LEU A 454 22.46 2.60 -12.41
C LEU A 454 23.18 2.91 -11.08
N GLY A 455 22.69 2.38 -9.95
CA GLY A 455 23.29 2.60 -8.64
C GLY A 455 23.18 4.04 -8.11
N ILE A 456 22.26 4.82 -8.66
CA ILE A 456 21.99 6.20 -8.24
C ILE A 456 21.31 6.18 -6.87
N LYS A 457 21.74 7.07 -5.96
CA LYS A 457 21.19 7.12 -4.60
C LYS A 457 19.99 8.06 -4.53
N SER A 458 19.08 7.79 -3.60
CA SER A 458 17.89 8.61 -3.33
C SER A 458 17.88 9.07 -1.87
N PRO A 459 18.75 10.01 -1.47
CA PRO A 459 19.00 10.29 -0.05
C PRO A 459 17.76 10.76 0.72
N LEU A 460 16.84 11.48 0.07
CA LEU A 460 15.59 11.91 0.72
C LEU A 460 14.73 10.71 1.13
N ARG A 461 14.55 9.74 0.23
CA ARG A 461 13.87 8.47 0.51
C ARG A 461 14.61 7.64 1.54
N GLU A 462 15.93 7.56 1.44
CA GLU A 462 16.76 6.78 2.38
C GLU A 462 16.74 7.37 3.80
N ALA A 463 16.58 8.70 3.92
CA ALA A 463 16.35 9.39 5.19
C ALA A 463 14.89 9.37 5.66
N GLY A 464 13.98 8.72 4.92
CA GLY A 464 12.57 8.58 5.28
C GLY A 464 11.76 9.88 5.19
N LEU A 465 12.18 10.84 4.37
CA LEU A 465 11.48 12.12 4.20
C LEU A 465 10.28 11.99 3.27
N TYR A 466 9.14 12.49 3.72
CA TYR A 466 7.93 12.68 2.93
C TYR A 466 7.88 14.08 2.32
N LYS A 467 7.09 14.26 1.26
CA LYS A 467 6.91 15.51 0.52
C LYS A 467 6.52 16.68 1.41
N GLN A 468 5.64 16.44 2.37
CA GLN A 468 5.18 17.46 3.30
C GLN A 468 6.33 17.97 4.19
N GLU A 469 7.14 17.04 4.73
CA GLU A 469 8.32 17.36 5.54
C GLU A 469 9.37 18.12 4.70
N ILE A 470 9.56 17.73 3.43
CA ILE A 470 10.44 18.44 2.49
C ILE A 470 9.97 19.88 2.27
N ARG A 471 8.66 20.13 2.12
CA ARG A 471 8.12 21.49 1.97
C ARG A 471 8.31 22.32 3.23
N GLU A 472 8.08 21.73 4.41
CA GLU A 472 8.30 22.39 5.71
C GLU A 472 9.76 22.80 5.89
N LEU A 473 10.70 21.86 5.68
CA LEU A 473 12.12 22.14 5.75
C LEU A 473 12.56 23.14 4.67
N SER A 474 12.02 23.04 3.46
CA SER A 474 12.29 24.01 2.38
C SER A 474 11.87 25.42 2.76
N ARG A 475 10.72 25.57 3.44
CA ARG A 475 10.24 26.85 3.95
C ARG A 475 11.14 27.38 5.06
N GLU A 476 11.59 26.53 5.98
CA GLU A 476 12.57 26.90 7.03
C GLU A 476 13.91 27.38 6.41
N TYR A 477 14.33 26.78 5.30
CA TYR A 477 15.52 27.19 4.55
C TYR A 477 15.32 28.45 3.69
N GLY A 478 14.11 29.01 3.65
CA GLY A 478 13.77 30.16 2.81
C GLY A 478 13.83 29.85 1.31
N LEU A 479 13.65 28.58 0.90
CA LEU A 479 13.72 28.17 -0.50
C LEU A 479 12.44 28.61 -1.23
N PRO A 480 12.52 29.41 -2.31
CA PRO A 480 11.33 29.91 -3.01
C PRO A 480 10.48 28.81 -3.63
N THR A 481 11.05 27.60 -3.81
CA THR A 481 10.36 26.44 -4.36
C THR A 481 9.47 25.71 -3.36
N TRP A 482 9.41 26.12 -2.09
CA TRP A 482 8.66 25.41 -1.04
C TRP A 482 7.17 25.22 -1.34
N GLU A 483 6.57 26.16 -2.08
CA GLU A 483 5.16 26.14 -2.51
C GLU A 483 5.01 25.69 -3.98
N LYS A 484 6.13 25.50 -4.70
CA LYS A 484 6.11 25.15 -6.13
C LYS A 484 5.37 23.82 -6.36
N PRO A 485 4.44 23.74 -7.32
CA PRO A 485 3.81 22.48 -7.71
C PRO A 485 4.82 21.48 -8.27
N SER A 486 4.54 20.18 -8.14
CA SER A 486 5.35 19.16 -8.83
C SER A 486 5.03 19.19 -10.33
N TYR A 487 5.96 19.70 -11.12
CA TYR A 487 5.88 19.61 -12.57
C TYR A 487 6.37 18.24 -13.04
N ALA A 488 5.64 17.68 -13.99
CA ALA A 488 6.03 16.45 -14.68
C ALA A 488 6.58 16.81 -16.06
N CYS A 489 7.34 15.90 -16.65
CA CYS A 489 7.76 15.94 -18.06
C CYS A 489 6.56 16.16 -19.00
N LEU A 490 6.71 17.00 -20.03
CA LEU A 490 5.64 17.31 -21.01
C LEU A 490 5.12 16.04 -21.70
N ALA A 491 5.96 15.03 -21.89
CA ALA A 491 5.54 13.74 -22.44
C ALA A 491 4.48 13.03 -21.59
N SER A 492 4.29 13.38 -20.31
CA SER A 492 3.22 12.83 -19.48
C SER A 492 1.83 13.30 -19.90
N ARG A 493 1.71 14.27 -20.81
CA ARG A 493 0.43 14.79 -21.31
C ARG A 493 -0.15 13.96 -22.46
N PHE A 494 0.63 13.03 -22.98
CA PHE A 494 0.28 12.18 -24.12
C PHE A 494 -0.30 10.86 -23.63
N VAL A 495 -1.35 10.37 -24.29
CA VAL A 495 -1.89 9.03 -24.06
C VAL A 495 -0.87 7.98 -24.49
N TYR A 496 -0.68 6.93 -23.69
CA TYR A 496 0.27 5.87 -24.02
C TYR A 496 -0.01 5.25 -25.39
N GLY A 497 1.05 5.13 -26.19
CA GLY A 497 1.01 4.72 -27.60
C GLY A 497 0.83 5.86 -28.60
N GLU A 498 0.50 7.08 -28.15
CA GLU A 498 0.48 8.23 -29.05
C GLU A 498 1.89 8.76 -29.32
N THR A 499 2.24 8.89 -30.60
CA THR A 499 3.55 9.37 -31.03
C THR A 499 3.85 10.77 -30.50
N ILE A 500 4.97 10.89 -29.78
CA ILE A 500 5.51 12.15 -29.28
C ILE A 500 6.39 12.78 -30.35
N THR A 501 6.05 14.00 -30.76
CA THR A 501 6.86 14.81 -31.66
C THR A 501 7.22 16.14 -31.02
N LYS A 502 8.24 16.82 -31.56
CA LYS A 502 8.68 18.13 -31.08
C LYS A 502 7.57 19.18 -31.22
N GLU A 503 6.80 19.09 -32.29
CA GLU A 503 5.67 19.97 -32.59
C GLU A 503 4.59 19.79 -31.54
N LYS A 504 4.14 18.54 -31.28
CA LYS A 504 3.11 18.28 -30.26
C LYS A 504 3.56 18.67 -28.84
N LEU A 505 4.83 18.45 -28.50
CA LEU A 505 5.37 18.90 -27.21
C LEU A 505 5.30 20.43 -27.08
N ARG A 506 5.61 21.15 -28.17
CA ARG A 506 5.51 22.61 -28.24
C ARG A 506 4.05 23.08 -28.09
N MET A 507 3.10 22.40 -28.72
CA MET A 507 1.66 22.70 -28.56
C MET A 507 1.23 22.65 -27.09
N VAL A 508 1.58 21.55 -26.41
CA VAL A 508 1.28 21.35 -24.98
C VAL A 508 1.99 22.38 -24.11
N GLU A 509 3.27 22.67 -24.37
CA GLU A 509 4.03 23.67 -23.62
C GLU A 509 3.41 25.07 -23.76
N GLN A 510 3.07 25.50 -24.97
CA GLN A 510 2.43 26.79 -25.22
C GLN A 510 1.07 26.89 -24.52
N ALA A 511 0.28 25.83 -24.57
CA ALA A 511 -1.02 25.74 -23.91
C ALA A 511 -0.92 25.87 -22.38
N GLU A 512 -0.01 25.11 -21.74
CA GLU A 512 0.20 25.21 -20.28
C GLU A 512 0.79 26.58 -19.88
N GLN A 513 1.69 27.16 -20.69
CA GLN A 513 2.21 28.51 -20.45
C GLN A 513 1.12 29.58 -20.55
N PHE A 514 0.18 29.43 -21.48
CA PHE A 514 -0.96 30.34 -21.62
C PHE A 514 -1.84 30.31 -20.37
N LEU A 515 -2.22 29.12 -19.90
CA LEU A 515 -3.01 28.96 -18.69
C LEU A 515 -2.27 29.50 -17.45
N MET A 516 -0.96 29.28 -17.36
CA MET A 516 -0.15 29.83 -16.28
C MET A 516 -0.17 31.36 -16.24
N LYS A 517 -0.10 32.01 -17.41
CA LYS A 517 -0.22 33.49 -17.53
C LYS A 517 -1.61 34.00 -17.14
N LYS A 518 -2.65 33.18 -17.28
CA LYS A 518 -4.02 33.48 -16.85
C LYS A 518 -4.25 33.27 -15.35
N GLY A 519 -3.24 32.80 -14.61
CA GLY A 519 -3.27 32.68 -13.16
C GLY A 519 -3.48 31.25 -12.64
N PHE A 520 -3.70 30.27 -13.52
CA PHE A 520 -3.81 28.86 -13.13
C PHE A 520 -2.43 28.34 -12.71
N ARG A 521 -2.26 27.99 -11.43
CA ARG A 521 -0.95 27.57 -10.90
C ARG A 521 -0.70 26.07 -11.05
N GLN A 522 -1.75 25.27 -10.97
CA GLN A 522 -1.70 23.83 -11.11
C GLN A 522 -2.60 23.42 -12.27
N MET A 523 -2.01 22.97 -13.37
CA MET A 523 -2.78 22.55 -14.54
C MET A 523 -2.08 21.44 -15.32
N ARG A 524 -2.84 20.74 -16.16
CA ARG A 524 -2.33 19.89 -17.24
C ARG A 524 -3.16 20.09 -18.50
N VAL A 525 -2.50 20.17 -19.65
CA VAL A 525 -3.17 20.10 -20.95
C VAL A 525 -2.84 18.76 -21.58
N ARG A 526 -3.77 17.80 -21.48
CA ARG A 526 -3.61 16.46 -22.06
C ARG A 526 -3.92 16.50 -23.54
N LEU A 527 -3.09 15.82 -24.33
CA LEU A 527 -3.24 15.72 -25.77
C LEU A 527 -3.82 14.35 -26.12
N HIS A 528 -4.92 14.36 -26.88
CA HIS A 528 -5.61 13.19 -27.41
C HIS A 528 -5.76 13.37 -28.92
N GLY A 529 -4.77 12.94 -29.71
CA GLY A 529 -4.72 13.25 -31.14
C GLY A 529 -4.57 14.76 -31.37
N THR A 530 -5.65 15.43 -31.80
CA THR A 530 -5.69 16.89 -31.98
C THR A 530 -6.54 17.61 -30.92
N LEU A 531 -7.06 16.88 -29.92
CA LEU A 531 -7.88 17.42 -28.84
C LEU A 531 -7.02 17.79 -27.63
N ALA A 532 -7.19 19.01 -27.13
CA ALA A 532 -6.69 19.44 -25.83
C ALA A 532 -7.74 19.17 -24.75
N ARG A 533 -7.36 18.43 -23.70
CA ARG A 533 -8.18 18.24 -22.50
C ARG A 533 -7.50 18.91 -21.31
N ILE A 534 -8.12 19.95 -20.78
CA ILE A 534 -7.60 20.75 -19.67
C ILE A 534 -8.00 20.13 -18.34
N GLU A 535 -7.03 19.96 -17.45
CA GLU A 535 -7.21 19.52 -16.06
C GLU A 535 -6.72 20.64 -15.12
N VAL A 536 -7.61 21.22 -14.30
CA VAL A 536 -7.27 22.14 -13.19
C VAL A 536 -7.85 21.62 -11.86
N PRO A 537 -7.35 22.03 -10.69
CA PRO A 537 -7.97 21.76 -9.40
C PRO A 537 -9.40 22.28 -9.31
N ALA A 538 -10.21 21.71 -8.42
CA ALA A 538 -11.63 22.03 -8.27
C ALA A 538 -11.86 23.52 -7.93
N GLU A 539 -10.95 24.10 -7.15
CA GLU A 539 -10.95 25.53 -6.79
C GLU A 539 -10.81 26.47 -8.00
N ASP A 540 -10.22 26.01 -9.10
CA ASP A 540 -9.99 26.81 -10.31
C ASP A 540 -11.13 26.64 -11.34
N PHE A 541 -12.17 25.84 -11.06
CA PHE A 541 -13.25 25.55 -12.01
C PHE A 541 -14.06 26.79 -12.37
N GLU A 542 -14.31 27.67 -11.40
CA GLU A 542 -15.06 28.89 -11.66
C GLU A 542 -14.31 29.81 -12.63
N GLY A 543 -12.99 29.94 -12.44
CA GLY A 543 -12.13 30.78 -13.29
C GLY A 543 -12.05 30.29 -14.73
N ILE A 544 -11.98 28.97 -14.94
CA ILE A 544 -11.93 28.39 -16.29
C ILE A 544 -13.27 28.44 -17.02
N MET A 545 -14.39 28.49 -16.28
CA MET A 545 -15.75 28.51 -16.87
C MET A 545 -16.23 29.90 -17.28
N GLN A 546 -15.55 30.96 -16.84
CA GLN A 546 -15.85 32.33 -17.27
C GLN A 546 -15.80 32.45 -18.79
N GLU A 547 -16.79 33.12 -19.38
CA GLU A 547 -16.98 33.19 -20.83
C GLU A 547 -15.77 33.81 -21.55
N GLU A 548 -15.24 34.91 -21.00
CA GLU A 548 -14.04 35.58 -21.52
C GLU A 548 -12.83 34.64 -21.51
N THR A 549 -12.53 34.02 -20.36
CA THR A 549 -11.44 33.06 -20.22
C THR A 549 -11.57 31.90 -21.22
N ARG A 550 -12.77 31.34 -21.38
CA ARG A 550 -13.02 30.24 -22.34
C ARG A 550 -12.77 30.68 -23.77
N ALA A 551 -13.26 31.86 -24.17
CA ALA A 551 -13.08 32.38 -25.52
C ALA A 551 -11.59 32.58 -25.85
N GLU A 552 -10.82 33.13 -24.92
CA GLU A 552 -9.38 33.34 -25.08
C GLU A 552 -8.60 32.02 -25.13
N ILE A 553 -8.93 31.06 -24.27
CA ILE A 553 -8.32 29.71 -24.29
C ILE A 553 -8.58 29.04 -25.64
N ILE A 554 -9.82 29.05 -26.13
CA ILE A 554 -10.20 28.43 -27.41
C ILE A 554 -9.43 29.07 -28.55
N ALA A 555 -9.38 30.41 -28.62
CA ALA A 555 -8.65 31.13 -29.66
C ALA A 555 -7.15 30.76 -29.64
N ALA A 556 -6.51 30.83 -28.48
CA ALA A 556 -5.08 30.54 -28.34
C ALA A 556 -4.75 29.07 -28.67
N PHE A 557 -5.54 28.11 -28.16
CA PHE A 557 -5.26 26.70 -28.36
C PHE A 557 -5.50 26.29 -29.82
N THR A 558 -6.48 26.90 -30.50
CA THR A 558 -6.70 26.68 -31.93
C THR A 558 -5.50 27.18 -32.75
N GLU A 559 -4.94 28.36 -32.42
CA GLU A 559 -3.72 28.88 -33.04
C GLU A 559 -2.51 27.96 -32.79
N TYR A 560 -2.43 27.33 -31.62
CA TYR A 560 -1.37 26.37 -31.30
C TYR A 560 -1.56 25.02 -32.03
N GLY A 561 -2.69 24.78 -32.69
CA GLY A 561 -2.92 23.60 -33.53
C GLY A 561 -3.87 22.55 -32.94
N PHE A 562 -4.59 22.85 -31.86
CA PHE A 562 -5.64 21.96 -31.36
C PHE A 562 -6.95 22.13 -32.16
N SER A 563 -7.57 21.02 -32.57
CA SER A 563 -8.87 21.05 -33.26
C SER A 563 -10.04 21.24 -32.31
N TYR A 564 -9.90 20.74 -31.08
CA TYR A 564 -10.92 20.79 -30.05
C TYR A 564 -10.29 21.08 -28.70
N VAL A 565 -10.97 21.88 -27.88
CA VAL A 565 -10.58 22.18 -26.50
C VAL A 565 -11.69 21.72 -25.57
N THR A 566 -11.35 20.87 -24.62
CA THR A 566 -12.28 20.32 -23.63
C THR A 566 -11.75 20.49 -22.22
N PHE A 567 -12.66 20.33 -21.27
CA PHE A 567 -12.38 20.43 -19.85
C PHE A 567 -12.70 19.11 -19.16
N ASP A 568 -11.76 18.59 -18.35
CA ASP A 568 -11.98 17.38 -17.56
C ASP A 568 -12.76 17.71 -16.29
N LEU A 569 -14.00 17.24 -16.22
CA LEU A 569 -14.89 17.45 -15.07
C LEU A 569 -14.38 16.79 -13.78
N GLN A 570 -13.48 15.82 -13.86
CA GLN A 570 -12.83 15.24 -12.67
C GLN A 570 -11.69 16.10 -12.15
N GLY A 571 -11.28 17.14 -12.90
CA GLY A 571 -10.20 18.04 -12.55
C GLY A 571 -8.82 17.41 -12.55
N TYR A 572 -7.86 18.12 -11.96
CA TYR A 572 -6.47 17.69 -11.84
C TYR A 572 -6.33 16.47 -10.92
N ARG A 573 -5.69 15.41 -11.42
CA ARG A 573 -5.34 14.22 -10.62
C ARG A 573 -3.95 13.70 -10.98
N THR A 574 -3.19 13.26 -9.98
CA THR A 574 -1.91 12.57 -10.20
C THR A 574 -2.15 11.21 -10.86
N GLY A 575 -1.40 10.91 -11.93
CA GLY A 575 -1.51 9.62 -12.63
C GLY A 575 -2.77 9.45 -13.48
N SER A 576 -3.50 10.51 -13.85
CA SER A 576 -4.75 10.40 -14.65
C SER A 576 -4.58 9.59 -15.94
N MET A 577 -3.40 9.66 -16.59
CA MET A 577 -3.11 8.93 -17.82
C MET A 577 -2.85 7.43 -17.62
N ASN A 578 -2.59 6.98 -16.38
CA ASN A 578 -2.37 5.56 -16.09
C ASN A 578 -3.66 4.73 -16.16
N GLN A 579 -4.85 5.36 -16.07
CA GLN A 579 -6.14 4.69 -16.22
C GLN A 579 -6.26 3.99 -17.59
N THR A 580 -5.72 4.62 -18.64
CA THR A 580 -5.70 4.05 -20.00
C THR A 580 -4.84 2.77 -20.15
N ILE A 581 -3.93 2.49 -19.21
CA ILE A 581 -3.16 1.23 -19.19
C ILE A 581 -4.05 0.07 -18.69
N GLU A 582 -4.94 0.34 -17.75
CA GLU A 582 -5.86 -0.66 -17.21
C GLU A 582 -6.91 -1.05 -18.27
N ASP A 583 -7.39 -0.08 -19.04
CA ASP A 583 -8.33 -0.29 -20.15
C ASP A 583 -7.71 -1.11 -21.29
N LYS A 584 -6.47 -0.82 -21.71
CA LYS A 584 -5.79 -1.64 -22.75
C LYS A 584 -5.49 -3.06 -22.28
N LYS A 585 -5.25 -3.29 -20.99
CA LYS A 585 -5.14 -4.66 -20.42
C LYS A 585 -6.49 -5.37 -20.38
N TYR A 586 -7.58 -4.63 -20.26
CA TYR A 586 -8.95 -5.14 -20.34
C TYR A 586 -9.30 -5.51 -21.79
N GLU A 587 -9.04 -4.63 -22.76
CA GLU A 587 -9.24 -4.88 -24.21
C GLU A 587 -8.39 -6.04 -24.74
N ALA A 588 -7.10 -6.11 -24.35
CA ALA A 588 -6.23 -7.23 -24.74
C ALA A 588 -6.65 -8.58 -24.13
N LYS A 589 -7.44 -8.57 -23.04
CA LYS A 589 -7.98 -9.79 -22.40
C LYS A 589 -9.37 -10.19 -22.93
N HIS A 590 -10.16 -9.24 -23.42
CA HIS A 590 -11.57 -9.48 -23.76
C HIS A 590 -11.88 -9.29 -25.26
N GLY A 591 -10.88 -8.94 -26.07
CA GLY A 591 -11.07 -8.59 -27.47
C GLY A 591 -11.76 -7.24 -27.63
N THR A 592 -11.50 -6.55 -28.73
CA THR A 592 -12.23 -5.33 -29.11
C THR A 592 -13.71 -5.65 -29.31
N VAL A 593 -14.55 -5.28 -28.34
CA VAL A 593 -16.02 -5.34 -28.46
C VAL A 593 -16.51 -4.08 -29.17
N PHE A 594 -16.01 -3.81 -30.37
CA PHE A 594 -16.63 -2.92 -31.33
C PHE A 594 -16.24 -3.42 -32.72
N LYS A 595 -17.05 -4.34 -33.25
CA LYS A 595 -17.13 -4.55 -34.70
C LYS A 595 -17.96 -3.40 -35.27
N ASP A 596 -17.44 -2.80 -36.33
CA ASP A 596 -18.11 -1.82 -37.18
C ASP A 596 -19.59 -2.12 -37.35
N SER A 597 -20.44 -1.26 -36.79
CA SER A 597 -21.81 -1.11 -37.27
C SER A 597 -21.86 0.15 -38.13
N SER A 598 -21.40 0.02 -39.37
CA SER A 598 -21.73 0.96 -40.44
C SER A 598 -23.17 0.69 -40.89
N PRO A 599 -24.13 1.62 -40.77
CA PRO A 599 -25.40 1.50 -41.46
C PRO A 599 -25.32 2.32 -42.76
N CYS A 600 -24.86 1.67 -43.82
CA CYS A 600 -25.13 2.02 -45.21
C CYS A 600 -25.37 0.67 -45.87
N GLY A 601 -26.60 0.25 -46.12
CA GLY A 601 -27.57 0.93 -46.95
C GLY A 601 -27.46 0.31 -48.33
N ASP A 602 -28.21 -0.75 -48.61
CA ASP A 602 -28.86 -0.94 -49.91
C ASP A 602 -29.68 -2.23 -50.03
N ARG A 603 -30.84 -2.06 -50.70
CA ARG A 603 -31.71 -3.06 -51.36
C ARG A 603 -32.54 -3.96 -50.42
N GLY A 604 -33.87 -3.99 -50.47
CA GLY A 604 -34.79 -3.76 -51.58
C GLY A 604 -35.68 -5.01 -51.69
N CYS A 605 -36.91 -4.92 -51.16
CA CYS A 605 -38.14 -5.65 -51.47
C CYS A 605 -39.13 -5.49 -50.32
#